data_AF-A0A445EIV3-F1
#
_entry.id   AF-A0A445EIV3-F1
#
_cell.length_a   1.000
_cell.length_b   1.000
_cell.length_c   1.000
_cell.angle_alpha   90.00
_cell.angle_beta   90.00
_cell.angle_gamma   90.00
#
_symmetry.space_group_name_H-M   'P 1'
#
loop_
_entity.id
_entity.type
_entity.pdbx_description
1 polymer ?
#
loop_
_entity_poly.entity_id
_entity_poly.type
_entity_poly.pdbx_seq_one_letter_code
_entity_poly.pdbx_strand_id
1 'polypeptide(L)'
;MENKDNKRKDQPSSATTNHHHRHRNVKPKLAAVTPPNPEPQDQEIRELQTLSLFPSEPSPSSNHSQDPEFSSPPQPPPARAITDDLNIVITPPFPWATDRPAKIHTLQYLNQNKILTINGAVQCGSCGKRFEMEFDLNKKAAENGKFLKDHGASLHSRCPKEWRNPNPIACKFCGEEKSVKPVIGNRKEHSINWLFLWLGQFIGFCNLEDLRYFCKYNKLHRTAAKDRFVLKVYTEIFKQLIQAN
;
A
#
# COMPACT_ATOMS: atom_id res chain seq x y z
N MET A 1 43.37 44.68 -25.61
CA MET A 1 44.67 45.15 -25.09
C MET A 1 44.53 45.23 -23.57
N GLU A 2 45.61 45.01 -22.83
CA GLU A 2 45.69 44.85 -21.36
C GLU A 2 45.22 43.47 -20.83
N ASN A 3 45.91 42.79 -19.92
CA ASN A 3 47.28 42.90 -19.42
C ASN A 3 47.69 41.51 -18.88
N LYS A 4 48.95 41.11 -19.09
CA LYS A 4 49.55 39.90 -18.50
C LYS A 4 50.23 40.29 -17.20
N ASP A 5 50.05 39.51 -16.14
CA ASP A 5 50.96 39.55 -15.00
C ASP A 5 51.27 38.17 -14.41
N ASN A 6 52.54 38.05 -14.05
CA ASN A 6 53.35 36.88 -13.70
C ASN A 6 53.22 36.43 -12.23
N LYS A 7 53.45 35.13 -11.95
CA LYS A 7 54.46 34.63 -10.97
C LYS A 7 54.53 33.08 -11.00
N ARG A 8 55.59 32.45 -11.55
CA ARG A 8 56.89 32.05 -10.91
C ARG A 8 56.71 31.16 -9.67
N LYS A 9 57.01 29.85 -9.80
CA LYS A 9 58.29 29.15 -9.47
C LYS A 9 58.32 28.77 -7.97
N ASP A 10 58.62 27.55 -7.53
CA ASP A 10 59.86 26.79 -7.73
C ASP A 10 59.69 25.27 -7.47
N GLN A 11 60.54 24.48 -8.14
CA GLN A 11 60.98 23.12 -7.80
C GLN A 11 62.45 23.24 -7.36
N PRO A 12 63.04 22.33 -6.53
CA PRO A 12 63.75 21.18 -7.15
C PRO A 12 63.91 19.89 -6.31
N SER A 13 63.86 18.76 -7.05
CA SER A 13 64.88 17.70 -7.17
C SER A 13 65.29 16.76 -6.00
N SER A 14 64.95 15.48 -6.21
CA SER A 14 65.80 14.26 -6.22
C SER A 14 66.50 13.74 -4.95
N ALA A 15 66.17 12.50 -4.57
CA ALA A 15 67.15 11.45 -4.25
C ALA A 15 66.50 10.05 -4.29
N THR A 16 67.13 9.16 -5.05
CA THR A 16 66.88 7.73 -5.23
C THR A 16 67.46 6.91 -4.07
N THR A 17 66.82 5.80 -3.68
CA THR A 17 67.53 4.60 -3.22
C THR A 17 66.64 3.36 -3.31
N ASN A 18 67.09 2.37 -4.09
CA ASN A 18 66.54 1.02 -4.19
C ASN A 18 66.96 0.20 -2.96
N HIS A 19 66.03 -0.52 -2.33
CA HIS A 19 66.35 -1.73 -1.58
C HIS A 19 65.32 -2.84 -1.83
N HIS A 20 65.80 -3.89 -2.49
CA HIS A 20 65.11 -5.17 -2.63
C HIS A 20 65.11 -5.91 -1.29
N HIS A 21 63.93 -6.31 -0.80
CA HIS A 21 63.85 -7.46 0.11
C HIS A 21 62.54 -8.24 -0.02
N ARG A 22 62.72 -9.48 -0.48
CA ARG A 22 62.07 -10.72 -0.03
C ARG A 22 60.54 -10.83 -0.16
N HIS A 23 60.14 -11.52 -1.23
CA HIS A 23 58.87 -12.24 -1.33
C HIS A 23 58.68 -13.15 -0.12
N ARG A 24 57.69 -12.84 0.72
CA ARG A 24 57.12 -13.78 1.69
C ARG A 24 55.75 -14.18 1.20
N ASN A 25 55.62 -15.47 0.88
CA ASN A 25 54.42 -16.12 0.40
C ASN A 25 53.39 -16.14 1.55
N VAL A 26 52.39 -15.24 1.51
CA VAL A 26 51.25 -15.23 2.44
C VAL A 26 50.04 -15.73 1.69
N LYS A 27 49.57 -16.92 2.05
CA LYS A 27 48.32 -17.51 1.54
C LYS A 27 47.16 -16.52 1.74
N PRO A 28 46.29 -16.29 0.74
CA PRO A 28 45.10 -15.49 0.94
C PRO A 28 44.16 -16.22 1.91
N LYS A 29 43.95 -15.63 3.09
CA LYS A 29 42.91 -16.05 4.03
C LYS A 29 41.58 -15.67 3.39
N LEU A 30 40.74 -16.66 3.05
CA LEU A 30 39.35 -16.40 2.66
C LEU A 30 38.70 -15.57 3.77
N ALA A 31 38.43 -14.30 3.47
CA ALA A 31 37.51 -13.51 4.26
C ALA A 31 36.13 -14.14 4.04
N ALA A 32 35.53 -14.63 5.13
CA ALA A 32 34.11 -14.97 5.12
C ALA A 32 33.34 -13.71 4.70
N VAL A 33 32.69 -13.77 3.55
CA VAL A 33 31.69 -12.78 3.16
C VAL A 33 30.56 -12.92 4.15
N THR A 34 30.52 -12.05 5.15
CA THR A 34 29.32 -11.84 5.95
C THR A 34 28.20 -11.49 4.97
N PRO A 35 27.05 -12.18 5.00
CA PRO A 35 25.93 -11.80 4.16
C PRO A 35 25.58 -10.33 4.46
N PRO A 36 25.25 -9.52 3.44
CA PRO A 36 24.86 -8.14 3.67
C PRO A 36 23.70 -8.12 4.66
N ASN A 37 23.84 -7.29 5.69
CA ASN A 37 22.77 -6.99 6.63
C ASN A 37 21.58 -6.46 5.81
N PRO A 38 20.37 -7.02 5.92
CA PRO A 38 19.22 -6.52 5.16
C PRO A 38 18.98 -5.05 5.48
N GLU A 39 18.67 -4.26 4.45
CA GLU A 39 18.37 -2.84 4.55
C GLU A 39 17.23 -2.61 5.56
N PRO A 40 17.20 -1.49 6.30
CA PRO A 40 16.21 -1.25 7.36
C PRO A 40 14.75 -1.43 6.90
N GLN A 41 14.47 -1.19 5.61
CA GLN A 41 13.14 -1.34 5.01
C GLN A 41 12.70 -2.81 4.90
N ASP A 42 13.61 -3.74 4.64
CA ASP A 42 13.32 -5.17 4.54
C ASP A 42 13.00 -5.76 5.92
N GLN A 43 13.62 -5.25 6.98
CA GLN A 43 13.32 -5.63 8.36
C GLN A 43 11.94 -5.14 8.78
N GLU A 44 11.58 -3.89 8.45
CA GLU A 44 10.26 -3.33 8.72
C GLU A 44 9.15 -4.13 8.00
N ILE A 45 9.37 -4.49 6.73
CA ILE A 45 8.43 -5.32 5.96
C ILE A 45 8.31 -6.72 6.56
N ARG A 46 9.41 -7.34 6.98
CA ARG A 46 9.39 -8.65 7.63
C ARG A 46 8.62 -8.60 8.95
N GLU A 47 8.82 -7.55 9.75
CA GLU A 47 8.01 -7.35 10.96
C GLU A 47 6.53 -7.13 10.63
N LEU A 48 6.18 -6.51 9.49
CA LEU A 48 4.80 -6.40 8.99
C LEU A 48 4.16 -7.77 8.72
N GLN A 49 4.95 -8.79 8.41
CA GLN A 49 4.46 -10.14 8.08
C GLN A 49 4.25 -11.06 9.30
N THR A 50 4.96 -10.84 10.42
CA THR A 50 5.00 -11.82 11.54
C THR A 50 3.86 -11.73 12.54
N LEU A 51 2.96 -10.75 12.45
CA LEU A 51 1.93 -10.49 13.47
C LEU A 51 0.52 -10.82 12.97
N SER A 52 -0.15 -11.75 13.65
CA SER A 52 -1.59 -12.00 13.49
C SER A 52 -2.37 -10.80 14.02
N LEU A 53 -3.09 -10.10 13.13
CA LEU A 53 -3.77 -8.84 13.46
C LEU A 53 -4.98 -9.01 14.38
N PHE A 54 -5.54 -10.22 14.53
CA PHE A 54 -6.77 -10.46 15.31
C PHE A 54 -6.82 -11.88 15.91
N PRO A 55 -7.28 -12.05 17.16
CA PRO A 55 -7.74 -13.33 17.68
C PRO A 55 -8.95 -13.84 16.88
N SER A 56 -9.02 -15.14 16.63
CA SER A 56 -10.18 -15.78 16.00
C SER A 56 -11.42 -15.67 16.90
N GLU A 57 -12.54 -15.15 16.40
CA GLU A 57 -13.81 -15.15 17.14
C GLU A 57 -14.32 -16.59 17.34
N PRO A 58 -14.79 -16.96 18.54
CA PRO A 58 -15.43 -18.25 18.76
C PRO A 58 -16.84 -18.26 18.12
N SER A 59 -17.14 -19.34 17.41
CA SER A 59 -18.47 -19.59 16.83
C SER A 59 -19.51 -19.81 17.93
N PRO A 60 -20.73 -19.24 17.83
CA PRO A 60 -21.78 -19.53 18.81
C PRO A 60 -22.43 -20.89 18.52
N SER A 61 -22.33 -21.80 19.49
CA SER A 61 -23.10 -23.05 19.55
C SER A 61 -24.59 -22.76 19.69
N SER A 62 -25.39 -23.32 18.78
CA SER A 62 -26.86 -23.25 18.79
C SER A 62 -27.42 -24.35 19.70
N ASN A 63 -28.06 -23.96 20.81
CA ASN A 63 -28.92 -24.87 21.58
C ASN A 63 -30.37 -24.59 21.19
N HIS A 64 -31.01 -25.63 20.68
CA HIS A 64 -32.41 -25.66 20.23
C HIS A 64 -33.29 -26.06 21.41
N SER A 65 -34.21 -25.18 21.84
CA SER A 65 -35.35 -25.53 22.68
C SER A 65 -36.61 -25.24 21.89
N GLN A 66 -37.44 -26.26 21.68
CA GLN A 66 -38.71 -26.18 20.97
C GLN A 66 -39.84 -25.80 21.94
N ASP A 67 -40.72 -24.88 21.53
CA ASP A 67 -42.11 -24.76 22.00
C ASP A 67 -42.91 -23.88 21.01
N PRO A 68 -44.27 -23.87 21.02
CA PRO A 68 -45.06 -24.28 19.86
C PRO A 68 -45.67 -23.15 19.02
N GLU A 69 -46.21 -23.59 17.87
CA GLU A 69 -46.78 -22.86 16.73
C GLU A 69 -47.57 -21.59 17.06
N PHE A 70 -47.03 -20.45 16.66
CA PHE A 70 -47.81 -19.29 16.22
C PHE A 70 -47.62 -19.09 14.72
N SER A 71 -48.72 -19.17 13.97
CA SER A 71 -48.78 -19.03 12.52
C SER A 71 -48.07 -17.76 12.05
N SER A 72 -46.95 -17.95 11.35
CA SER A 72 -46.19 -16.85 10.75
C SER A 72 -46.88 -16.34 9.48
N PRO A 73 -46.85 -15.02 9.20
CA PRO A 73 -47.32 -14.45 7.94
C PRO A 73 -46.57 -15.03 6.73
N PRO A 74 -47.14 -14.99 5.51
CA PRO A 74 -46.51 -15.53 4.31
C PRO A 74 -45.11 -14.94 4.10
N GLN A 75 -44.09 -15.79 4.08
CA GLN A 75 -42.74 -15.38 3.70
C GLN A 75 -42.75 -14.79 2.28
N PRO A 76 -42.15 -13.62 2.05
CA PRO A 76 -41.89 -13.17 0.69
C PRO A 76 -41.01 -14.21 -0.03
N PRO A 77 -41.17 -14.38 -1.35
CA PRO A 77 -40.43 -15.39 -2.10
C PRO A 77 -38.92 -15.21 -1.87
N PRO A 78 -38.15 -16.32 -1.81
CA PRO A 78 -36.71 -16.23 -1.63
C PRO A 78 -36.14 -15.33 -2.72
N ALA A 79 -35.51 -14.23 -2.28
CA ALA A 79 -34.78 -13.36 -3.18
C ALA A 79 -33.83 -14.23 -4.00
N ARG A 80 -33.94 -14.15 -5.34
CA ARG A 80 -33.08 -14.89 -6.27
C ARG A 80 -31.65 -14.78 -5.77
N ALA A 81 -31.03 -15.90 -5.42
CA ALA A 81 -29.62 -15.93 -5.09
C ALA A 81 -28.88 -15.45 -6.33
N ILE A 82 -28.51 -14.16 -6.34
CA ILE A 82 -27.56 -13.63 -7.31
C ILE A 82 -26.28 -14.39 -6.98
N THR A 83 -25.96 -15.38 -7.81
CA THR A 83 -24.64 -15.99 -7.83
C THR A 83 -23.68 -14.86 -8.18
N ASP A 84 -23.12 -14.23 -7.15
CA ASP A 84 -22.08 -13.23 -7.31
C ASP A 84 -20.90 -13.96 -7.98
N ASP A 85 -20.68 -13.72 -9.27
CA ASP A 85 -19.52 -14.24 -9.99
C ASP A 85 -18.27 -13.51 -9.48
N LEU A 86 -17.75 -13.99 -8.36
CA LEU A 86 -16.54 -13.49 -7.72
C LEU A 86 -15.26 -13.95 -8.46
N ASN A 87 -15.39 -14.80 -9.48
CA ASN A 87 -14.29 -15.44 -10.20
C ASN A 87 -14.07 -14.86 -11.60
N ILE A 88 -14.61 -13.68 -11.90
CA ILE A 88 -14.33 -13.00 -13.15
C ILE A 88 -12.82 -12.69 -13.28
N VAL A 89 -12.34 -12.76 -14.52
CA VAL A 89 -10.99 -12.34 -14.93
C VAL A 89 -11.13 -11.02 -15.68
N ILE A 90 -10.33 -10.03 -15.30
CA ILE A 90 -10.29 -8.73 -15.96
C ILE A 90 -8.91 -8.49 -16.57
N THR A 91 -8.83 -7.62 -17.58
CA THR A 91 -7.53 -7.06 -17.95
C THR A 91 -7.07 -6.15 -16.82
N PRO A 92 -5.85 -6.32 -16.28
CA PRO A 92 -5.34 -5.46 -15.23
C PRO A 92 -5.39 -3.97 -15.66
N PRO A 93 -6.10 -3.10 -14.92
CA PRO A 93 -6.24 -1.69 -15.30
C PRO A 93 -4.96 -0.88 -15.07
N PHE A 94 -3.99 -1.43 -14.32
CA PHE A 94 -2.70 -0.81 -14.01
C PHE A 94 -1.60 -1.87 -14.00
N PRO A 95 -0.33 -1.51 -14.22
CA PRO A 95 0.79 -2.47 -14.16
C PRO A 95 0.96 -3.19 -12.82
N TRP A 96 0.50 -2.59 -11.71
CA TRP A 96 0.49 -3.17 -10.36
C TRP A 96 -0.84 -3.83 -9.96
N ALA A 97 -1.82 -3.84 -10.86
CA ALA A 97 -3.11 -4.48 -10.59
C ALA A 97 -3.06 -5.97 -10.96
N THR A 98 -3.88 -6.76 -10.28
CA THR A 98 -4.08 -8.17 -10.64
C THR A 98 -5.12 -8.31 -11.76
N ASP A 99 -5.26 -9.53 -12.28
CA ASP A 99 -6.35 -9.94 -13.19
C ASP A 99 -7.67 -10.17 -12.44
N ARG A 100 -7.71 -9.92 -11.11
CA ARG A 100 -8.89 -10.06 -10.27
C ARG A 100 -9.36 -8.70 -9.75
N PRO A 101 -10.67 -8.41 -9.81
CA PRO A 101 -11.18 -7.13 -9.35
C PRO A 101 -10.88 -6.88 -7.87
N ALA A 102 -10.41 -5.68 -7.55
CA ALA A 102 -10.12 -5.26 -6.16
C ALA A 102 -9.19 -6.19 -5.37
N LYS A 103 -8.35 -6.96 -6.09
CA LYS A 103 -7.25 -7.74 -5.53
C LYS A 103 -5.92 -7.08 -5.86
N ILE A 104 -5.03 -7.08 -4.87
CA ILE A 104 -3.74 -6.40 -4.91
C ILE A 104 -2.66 -7.47 -4.76
N HIS A 105 -1.57 -7.33 -5.51
CA HIS A 105 -0.39 -8.16 -5.36
C HIS A 105 0.27 -7.95 -4.00
N THR A 106 1.00 -8.96 -3.52
CA THR A 106 1.80 -8.85 -2.29
C THR A 106 2.95 -7.86 -2.48
N LEU A 107 3.46 -7.27 -1.38
CA LEU A 107 4.65 -6.42 -1.44
C LEU A 107 5.85 -7.16 -2.02
N GLN A 108 5.99 -8.45 -1.69
CA GLN A 108 7.03 -9.30 -2.25
C GLN A 108 6.95 -9.37 -3.77
N TYR A 109 5.76 -9.62 -4.33
CA TYR A 109 5.56 -9.65 -5.77
C TYR A 109 5.90 -8.31 -6.42
N LEU A 110 5.39 -7.21 -5.87
CA LEU A 110 5.62 -5.87 -6.42
C LEU A 110 7.12 -5.52 -6.44
N ASN A 111 7.85 -5.83 -5.35
CA ASN A 111 9.29 -5.61 -5.26
C ASN A 111 10.10 -6.52 -6.21
N GLN A 112 9.74 -7.80 -6.32
CA GLN A 112 10.40 -8.73 -7.24
C GLN A 112 10.24 -8.30 -8.70
N ASN A 113 9.08 -7.74 -9.06
CA ASN A 113 8.79 -7.22 -10.39
C ASN A 113 9.22 -5.76 -10.58
N LYS A 114 9.99 -5.18 -9.64
CA LYS A 114 10.53 -3.81 -9.71
C LYS A 114 9.46 -2.72 -9.83
N ILE A 115 8.27 -2.99 -9.30
CA ILE A 115 7.19 -2.01 -9.21
C ILE A 115 7.35 -1.28 -7.88
N LEU A 116 8.20 -0.24 -7.87
CA LEU A 116 8.57 0.50 -6.65
C LEU A 116 7.79 1.82 -6.51
N THR A 117 7.09 2.24 -7.56
CA THR A 117 6.34 3.49 -7.61
C THR A 117 4.93 3.22 -8.09
N ILE A 118 3.96 3.80 -7.39
CA ILE A 118 2.54 3.68 -7.70
C ILE A 118 2.00 5.06 -8.07
N ASN A 119 1.48 5.16 -9.29
CA ASN A 119 1.00 6.42 -9.85
C ASN A 119 -0.53 6.50 -9.78
N GLY A 120 -1.07 7.72 -9.75
CA GLY A 120 -2.50 7.93 -9.82
C GLY A 120 -2.89 9.37 -10.15
N ALA A 121 -3.99 9.50 -10.88
CA ALA A 121 -4.53 10.79 -11.28
C ALA A 121 -5.23 11.49 -10.12
N VAL A 122 -4.97 12.79 -9.99
CA VAL A 122 -5.65 13.68 -9.05
C VAL A 122 -6.16 14.93 -9.77
N GLN A 123 -7.15 15.60 -9.17
CA GLN A 123 -7.76 16.81 -9.71
C GLN A 123 -7.90 17.87 -8.64
N CYS A 124 -7.47 19.10 -8.95
CA CYS A 124 -7.76 20.26 -8.13
C CYS A 124 -9.21 20.71 -8.34
N GLY A 125 -9.98 20.82 -7.25
CA GLY A 125 -11.35 21.34 -7.29
C GLY A 125 -11.43 22.84 -7.60
N SER A 126 -10.38 23.61 -7.31
CA SER A 126 -10.39 25.07 -7.45
C SER A 126 -10.01 25.54 -8.85
N CYS A 127 -8.92 25.01 -9.42
CA CYS A 127 -8.49 25.37 -10.78
C CYS A 127 -8.82 24.32 -11.85
N GLY A 128 -9.44 23.19 -11.48
CA GLY A 128 -9.85 22.13 -12.40
C GLY A 128 -8.71 21.27 -12.96
N LYS A 129 -7.44 21.66 -12.80
CA LYS A 129 -6.28 20.97 -13.36
C LYS A 129 -6.18 19.53 -12.85
N ARG A 130 -5.95 18.61 -13.79
CA ARG A 130 -5.67 17.20 -13.56
C ARG A 130 -4.17 16.94 -13.73
N PHE A 131 -3.63 16.10 -12.86
CA PHE A 131 -2.22 15.71 -12.93
C PHE A 131 -1.99 14.37 -12.26
N GLU A 132 -0.84 13.76 -12.54
CA GLU A 132 -0.43 12.53 -11.90
C GLU A 132 0.39 12.80 -10.63
N MET A 133 0.18 11.94 -9.64
CA MET A 133 0.95 11.83 -8.41
C MET A 133 1.57 10.46 -8.31
N GLU A 134 2.67 10.40 -7.59
CA GLU A 134 3.45 9.17 -7.40
C GLU A 134 3.72 8.95 -5.91
N PHE A 135 3.68 7.68 -5.52
CA PHE A 135 4.07 7.24 -4.19
C PHE A 135 5.16 6.19 -4.30
N ASP A 136 6.20 6.36 -3.47
CA ASP A 136 7.13 5.28 -3.17
C ASP A 136 6.38 4.17 -2.42
N LEU A 137 6.36 2.97 -3.00
CA LEU A 137 5.58 1.84 -2.52
C LEU A 137 6.01 1.44 -1.10
N ASN A 138 7.30 1.22 -0.89
CA ASN A 138 7.81 0.65 0.36
C ASN A 138 7.67 1.66 1.50
N LYS A 139 8.02 2.93 1.25
CA LYS A 139 7.87 4.00 2.24
C LYS A 139 6.41 4.17 2.65
N LYS A 140 5.48 4.28 1.70
CA LYS A 140 4.06 4.48 2.03
C LYS A 140 3.41 3.24 2.63
N ALA A 141 3.83 2.04 2.23
CA ALA A 141 3.37 0.80 2.85
C ALA A 141 3.83 0.66 4.30
N ALA A 142 5.08 1.03 4.61
CA ALA A 142 5.58 1.06 5.97
C ALA A 142 4.81 2.08 6.83
N GLU A 143 4.66 3.33 6.35
CA GLU A 143 3.93 4.40 7.05
C GLU A 143 2.50 3.98 7.41
N ASN A 144 1.72 3.48 6.43
CA ASN A 144 0.33 3.11 6.65
C ASN A 144 0.18 1.77 7.39
N GLY A 145 1.08 0.82 7.14
CA GLY A 145 1.10 -0.49 7.79
C GLY A 145 1.40 -0.39 9.28
N LYS A 146 2.37 0.45 9.66
CA LYS A 146 2.69 0.76 11.06
C LYS A 146 1.47 1.31 11.79
N PHE A 147 0.74 2.26 11.19
CA PHE A 147 -0.48 2.79 11.80
C PHE A 147 -1.54 1.69 12.05
N LEU A 148 -1.76 0.80 11.07
CA LEU A 148 -2.75 -0.28 11.21
C LEU A 148 -2.36 -1.29 12.30
N LYS A 149 -1.07 -1.56 12.50
CA LYS A 149 -0.60 -2.41 13.59
C LYS A 149 -0.80 -1.75 14.95
N ASP A 150 -0.35 -0.51 15.09
CA ASP A 150 -0.31 0.19 16.37
C ASP A 150 -1.71 0.50 16.88
N HIS A 151 -2.67 0.70 15.97
CA HIS A 151 -4.03 1.15 16.32
C HIS A 151 -5.14 0.16 15.93
N GLY A 152 -4.87 -0.91 15.17
CA GLY A 152 -5.90 -1.80 14.62
C GLY A 152 -6.87 -2.37 15.66
N ALA A 153 -6.34 -2.78 16.82
CA ALA A 153 -7.14 -3.33 17.91
C ALA A 153 -7.99 -2.28 18.64
N SER A 154 -7.56 -1.02 18.68
CA SER A 154 -8.23 0.07 19.40
C SER A 154 -9.27 0.81 18.54
N LEU A 155 -9.35 0.51 17.25
CA LEU A 155 -10.26 1.21 16.33
C LEU A 155 -11.75 0.83 16.52
N HIS A 156 -12.12 -0.11 17.40
CA HIS A 156 -13.52 -0.48 17.69
C HIS A 156 -14.39 -0.66 16.42
N SER A 157 -13.80 -1.24 15.35
CA SER A 157 -14.41 -1.38 14.02
C SER A 157 -14.73 -0.08 13.25
N ARG A 158 -14.18 1.07 13.65
CA ARG A 158 -14.37 2.38 12.99
C ARG A 158 -13.02 3.03 12.68
N CYS A 159 -12.85 3.54 11.45
CA CYS A 159 -11.62 4.26 11.12
C CYS A 159 -11.54 5.63 11.85
N PRO A 160 -10.33 6.20 11.96
CA PRO A 160 -10.15 7.60 12.34
C PRO A 160 -10.94 8.56 11.44
N LYS A 161 -11.24 9.77 11.93
CA LYS A 161 -12.02 10.76 11.18
C LYS A 161 -11.29 11.20 9.91
N GLU A 162 -9.98 11.27 9.98
CA GLU A 162 -9.04 11.64 8.93
C GLU A 162 -9.07 10.60 7.79
N TRP A 163 -9.33 9.33 8.08
CA TRP A 163 -9.49 8.32 7.03
C TRP A 163 -10.88 8.32 6.42
N ARG A 164 -11.91 8.58 7.25
CA ARG A 164 -13.30 8.67 6.78
C ARG A 164 -13.46 9.87 5.82
N ASN A 165 -12.85 10.99 6.19
CA ASN A 165 -12.89 12.26 5.47
C ASN A 165 -11.44 12.77 5.30
N PRO A 166 -10.71 12.24 4.32
CA PRO A 166 -9.32 12.64 4.09
C PRO A 166 -9.22 14.11 3.76
N ASN A 167 -8.19 14.75 4.32
CA ASN A 167 -7.83 16.11 3.95
C ASN A 167 -7.32 16.08 2.50
N PRO A 168 -7.91 16.86 1.59
CA PRO A 168 -7.33 17.01 0.26
C PRO A 168 -5.95 17.69 0.39
N ILE A 169 -5.09 17.50 -0.61
CA ILE A 169 -3.75 18.09 -0.61
C ILE A 169 -3.74 19.46 -1.29
N ALA A 170 -2.64 20.21 -1.13
CA ALA A 170 -2.45 21.48 -1.81
C ALA A 170 -2.22 21.30 -3.32
N CYS A 171 -2.69 22.25 -4.12
CA CYS A 171 -2.50 22.24 -5.55
C CYS A 171 -1.14 22.80 -5.95
N LYS A 172 -0.32 21.99 -6.64
CA LYS A 172 0.98 22.42 -7.17
C LYS A 172 0.91 23.50 -8.26
N PHE A 173 -0.27 23.79 -8.80
CA PHE A 173 -0.44 24.75 -9.89
C PHE A 173 -1.05 26.09 -9.48
N CYS A 174 -2.00 26.10 -8.54
CA CYS A 174 -2.66 27.32 -8.08
C CYS A 174 -2.39 27.64 -6.61
N GLY A 175 -1.61 26.81 -5.90
CA GLY A 175 -1.25 27.00 -4.49
C GLY A 175 -2.38 26.69 -3.50
N GLU A 176 -3.63 26.61 -3.97
CA GLU A 176 -4.79 26.43 -3.10
C GLU A 176 -4.67 25.17 -2.23
N GLU A 177 -4.71 25.38 -0.92
CA GLU A 177 -4.67 24.33 0.08
C GLU A 177 -5.95 23.48 0.03
N LYS A 178 -5.85 22.21 0.43
CA LYS A 178 -7.01 21.33 0.60
C LYS A 178 -7.97 21.29 -0.60
N SER A 179 -7.44 21.40 -1.81
CA SER A 179 -8.24 21.47 -3.04
C SER A 179 -8.12 20.22 -3.92
N VAL A 180 -7.04 19.44 -3.79
CA VAL A 180 -6.75 18.31 -4.68
C VAL A 180 -7.24 16.99 -4.11
N LYS A 181 -8.05 16.29 -4.91
CA LYS A 181 -8.62 14.96 -4.59
C LYS A 181 -8.21 13.92 -5.63
N PRO A 182 -8.16 12.63 -5.28
CA PRO A 182 -7.97 11.58 -6.27
C PRO A 182 -9.10 11.54 -7.29
N VAL A 183 -8.77 11.17 -8.53
CA VAL A 183 -9.78 10.76 -9.51
C VAL A 183 -10.12 9.30 -9.23
N ILE A 184 -11.36 9.03 -8.82
CA ILE A 184 -11.83 7.67 -8.55
C ILE A 184 -12.29 7.04 -9.87
N GLY A 185 -11.71 5.88 -10.20
CA GLY A 185 -12.07 5.11 -11.39
C GLY A 185 -13.49 4.53 -11.31
N ASN A 186 -13.95 3.97 -12.43
CA ASN A 186 -15.31 3.42 -12.53
C ASN A 186 -15.33 1.95 -12.05
N ARG A 187 -16.13 1.67 -11.01
CA ARG A 187 -16.33 0.31 -10.49
C ARG A 187 -16.87 -0.70 -11.51
N LYS A 188 -17.63 -0.26 -12.52
CA LYS A 188 -18.16 -1.13 -13.60
C LYS A 188 -17.07 -1.54 -14.60
N GLU A 189 -16.08 -0.68 -14.78
CA GLU A 189 -14.90 -0.93 -15.64
C GLU A 189 -13.74 -1.54 -14.84
N HIS A 190 -13.95 -1.84 -13.56
CA HIS A 190 -12.95 -2.36 -12.64
C HIS A 190 -11.69 -1.46 -12.50
N SER A 191 -11.80 -0.16 -12.82
CA SER A 191 -10.66 0.75 -12.98
C SER A 191 -10.31 1.58 -11.73
N ILE A 192 -10.82 1.21 -10.55
CA ILE A 192 -10.44 1.87 -9.29
C ILE A 192 -9.03 1.45 -8.89
N ASN A 193 -8.12 2.43 -8.75
CA ASN A 193 -6.74 2.21 -8.33
C ASN A 193 -6.62 2.06 -6.80
N TRP A 194 -7.02 0.89 -6.27
CA TRP A 194 -7.09 0.64 -4.84
C TRP A 194 -5.76 0.83 -4.10
N LEU A 195 -4.65 0.40 -4.70
CA LEU A 195 -3.33 0.53 -4.08
C LEU A 195 -2.90 1.99 -3.96
N PHE A 196 -3.05 2.80 -5.03
CA PHE A 196 -2.78 4.23 -4.97
C PHE A 196 -3.63 4.94 -3.90
N LEU A 197 -4.92 4.62 -3.84
CA LEU A 197 -5.81 5.22 -2.85
C LEU A 197 -5.43 4.83 -1.42
N TRP A 198 -4.97 3.61 -1.20
CA TRP A 198 -4.52 3.17 0.11
C TRP A 198 -3.21 3.88 0.50
N LEU A 199 -2.21 3.94 -0.39
CA LEU A 199 -0.92 4.59 -0.12
C LEU A 199 -1.08 6.08 0.18
N GLY A 200 -1.97 6.78 -0.53
CA GLY A 200 -2.27 8.19 -0.32
C GLY A 200 -3.22 8.50 0.83
N GLN A 201 -3.68 7.50 1.57
CA GLN A 201 -4.75 7.63 2.57
C GLN A 201 -6.07 8.23 2.03
N PHE A 202 -6.39 7.92 0.77
CA PHE A 202 -7.48 8.51 0.00
C PHE A 202 -8.76 7.66 -0.07
N ILE A 203 -8.81 6.49 0.57
CA ILE A 203 -9.97 5.58 0.53
C ILE A 203 -11.27 6.28 0.95
N GLY A 204 -11.23 7.23 1.88
CA GLY A 204 -12.41 7.99 2.31
C GLY A 204 -13.03 8.89 1.23
N PHE A 205 -12.35 9.16 0.13
CA PHE A 205 -12.96 9.85 -1.03
C PHE A 205 -13.89 8.95 -1.84
N CYS A 206 -13.81 7.62 -1.69
CA CYS A 206 -14.72 6.68 -2.32
C CYS A 206 -16.15 6.85 -1.80
N ASN A 207 -17.13 6.62 -2.67
CA ASN A 207 -18.52 6.56 -2.27
C ASN A 207 -18.86 5.17 -1.68
N LEU A 208 -20.07 5.02 -1.11
CA LEU A 208 -20.48 3.75 -0.49
C LEU A 208 -20.59 2.58 -1.50
N GLU A 209 -20.85 2.86 -2.77
CA GLU A 209 -20.94 1.82 -3.80
C GLU A 209 -19.57 1.27 -4.17
N ASP A 210 -18.57 2.14 -4.29
CA ASP A 210 -17.17 1.75 -4.53
C ASP A 210 -16.66 0.86 -3.38
N LEU A 211 -16.93 1.28 -2.14
CA LEU A 211 -16.55 0.53 -0.95
C LEU A 211 -17.27 -0.83 -0.86
N ARG A 212 -18.57 -0.89 -1.16
CA ARG A 212 -19.32 -2.16 -1.25
C ARG A 212 -18.78 -3.06 -2.36
N TYR A 213 -18.38 -2.48 -3.48
CA TYR A 213 -17.75 -3.19 -4.58
C TYR A 213 -16.43 -3.84 -4.13
N PHE A 214 -15.55 -3.11 -3.42
CA PHE A 214 -14.33 -3.70 -2.86
C PHE A 214 -14.66 -4.85 -1.88
N CYS A 215 -15.63 -4.63 -1.00
CA CYS A 215 -16.05 -5.66 -0.04
C CYS A 215 -16.61 -6.91 -0.73
N LYS A 216 -17.36 -6.76 -1.83
CA LYS A 216 -17.86 -7.90 -2.63
C LYS A 216 -16.72 -8.82 -3.06
N TYR A 217 -15.71 -8.28 -3.74
CA TYR A 217 -14.61 -9.09 -4.30
C TYR A 217 -13.60 -9.58 -3.27
N ASN A 218 -13.64 -9.03 -2.05
CA ASN A 218 -12.86 -9.50 -0.92
C ASN A 218 -13.66 -10.35 0.08
N LYS A 219 -14.89 -10.77 -0.28
CA LYS A 219 -15.76 -11.61 0.57
C LYS A 219 -16.01 -11.00 1.96
N LEU A 220 -16.07 -9.68 2.04
CA LEU A 220 -16.34 -8.93 3.27
C LEU A 220 -17.83 -8.55 3.36
N HIS A 221 -18.35 -8.47 4.59
CA HIS A 221 -19.73 -8.06 4.83
C HIS A 221 -20.02 -6.66 4.24
N ARG A 222 -21.09 -6.56 3.45
CA ARG A 222 -21.45 -5.40 2.60
C ARG A 222 -22.49 -4.44 3.19
N THR A 223 -22.83 -4.60 4.47
CA THR A 223 -23.71 -3.67 5.20
C THR A 223 -22.93 -3.04 6.34
N ALA A 224 -22.63 -1.75 6.22
CA ALA A 224 -21.91 -1.00 7.25
C ALA A 224 -22.07 0.51 7.01
N ALA A 225 -21.72 1.31 8.02
CA ALA A 225 -21.50 2.74 7.83
C ALA A 225 -20.15 3.00 7.14
N LYS A 226 -19.97 4.19 6.54
CA LYS A 226 -18.79 4.56 5.74
C LYS A 226 -17.46 4.36 6.48
N ASP A 227 -17.38 4.74 7.76
CA ASP A 227 -16.20 4.57 8.62
C ASP A 227 -15.80 3.11 8.78
N ARG A 228 -16.77 2.21 8.94
CA ARG A 228 -16.52 0.78 9.03
C ARG A 228 -16.06 0.20 7.70
N PHE A 229 -16.63 0.66 6.58
CA PHE A 229 -16.18 0.25 5.25
C PHE A 229 -14.76 0.71 4.96
N VAL A 230 -14.45 1.98 5.23
CA VAL A 230 -13.11 2.54 5.02
C VAL A 230 -12.09 1.71 5.80
N LEU A 231 -12.35 1.43 7.08
CA LEU A 231 -11.46 0.58 7.87
C LEU A 231 -11.29 -0.82 7.26
N LYS A 232 -12.39 -1.48 6.87
CA LYS A 232 -12.32 -2.79 6.20
C LYS A 232 -11.43 -2.77 4.97
N VAL A 233 -11.55 -1.74 4.13
CA VAL A 233 -10.71 -1.60 2.93
C VAL A 233 -9.24 -1.41 3.32
N TYR A 234 -8.93 -0.52 4.27
CA TYR A 234 -7.55 -0.33 4.73
C TYR A 234 -6.92 -1.62 5.28
N THR A 235 -7.63 -2.31 6.15
CA THR A 235 -7.16 -3.55 6.76
C THR A 235 -7.01 -4.68 5.74
N GLU A 236 -7.95 -4.81 4.82
CA GLU A 236 -7.93 -5.88 3.81
C GLU A 236 -6.83 -5.68 2.77
N ILE A 237 -6.61 -4.44 2.31
CA ILE A 237 -5.46 -4.12 1.44
C ILE A 237 -4.15 -4.43 2.16
N PHE A 238 -4.03 -4.02 3.42
CA PHE A 238 -2.84 -4.30 4.21
C PHE A 238 -2.58 -5.81 4.34
N LYS A 239 -3.62 -6.60 4.64
CA LYS A 239 -3.53 -8.06 4.68
C LYS A 239 -3.02 -8.65 3.36
N GLN A 240 -3.55 -8.21 2.22
CA GLN A 240 -3.09 -8.68 0.91
C GLN A 240 -1.63 -8.31 0.63
N LEU A 241 -1.20 -7.12 1.06
CA LEU A 241 0.18 -6.65 0.89
C LEU A 241 1.19 -7.49 1.69
N ILE A 242 0.84 -7.92 2.91
CA ILE A 242 1.74 -8.65 3.81
C ILE A 242 1.59 -10.17 3.71
N GLN A 243 0.56 -10.69 3.03
CA GLN A 243 0.34 -12.12 2.91
C GLN A 243 1.58 -12.77 2.26
N ALA A 244 2.22 -13.67 2.98
CA ALA A 244 3.21 -14.57 2.42
C ALA A 244 2.47 -15.69 1.68
N ASN A 245 2.88 -15.95 0.43
CA ASN A 245 2.44 -17.13 -0.31
C ASN A 245 3.15 -18.38 0.20
#